data_AF-A0A2A4J6R5-F1
#
_entry.id   AF-A0A2A4J6R5-F1
#
_cell.length_a   1.000
_cell.length_b   1.000
_cell.length_c   1.000
_cell.angle_alpha   90.00
_cell.angle_beta   90.00
_cell.angle_gamma   90.00
#
_symmetry.space_group_name_H-M   'P 1'
#
loop_
_entity.id
_entity.type
_entity.pdbx_description
1 polymer ?
#
loop_
_entity_poly.entity_id
_entity_poly.type
_entity_poly.pdbx_seq_one_letter_code
_entity_poly.pdbx_strand_id
1 'polypeptide(L)'
;MASVLPICLFVVVLALTSAVPVDEQKPFDCPENEVYYKCHLEVCYKTCDHLVHPPPCPSIWSGCYKPACVCNNGYLRNSAGICVPEDKCS
;
A
#
# COMPACT_ATOMS: atom_id res chain seq x y z
N MET A 1 -24.32 41.32 -20.51
CA MET A 1 -23.37 40.30 -21.00
C MET A 1 -21.97 40.65 -20.47
N ALA A 2 -21.67 40.43 -19.19
CA ALA A 2 -20.39 40.90 -18.61
C ALA A 2 -19.84 40.10 -17.40
N SER A 3 -20.40 38.93 -17.06
CA SER A 3 -19.96 38.21 -15.85
C SER A 3 -19.71 36.72 -16.02
N VAL A 4 -19.81 36.20 -17.24
CA VAL A 4 -19.51 34.78 -17.51
C VAL A 4 -18.02 34.51 -17.64
N LEU A 5 -17.21 35.49 -18.03
CA LEU A 5 -15.76 35.35 -18.19
C LEU A 5 -15.03 34.96 -16.88
N PRO A 6 -15.25 35.60 -15.72
CA PRO A 6 -14.63 35.15 -14.46
C PRO A 6 -15.17 33.79 -14.01
N ILE A 7 -16.46 33.50 -14.25
CA ILE A 7 -17.07 32.21 -13.91
C ILE A 7 -16.42 31.09 -14.74
N CYS A 8 -16.20 31.30 -16.04
CA CYS A 8 -15.50 30.38 -16.92
C CYS A 8 -14.05 30.18 -16.46
N LEU A 9 -13.34 31.24 -16.06
CA LEU A 9 -11.97 31.14 -15.55
C LEU A 9 -11.90 30.32 -14.25
N PHE A 10 -12.84 30.51 -13.32
CA PHE A 10 -12.91 29.72 -12.08
C PHE A 10 -13.19 28.23 -12.36
N VAL A 11 -14.08 27.92 -13.30
CA VAL A 11 -14.39 26.52 -13.69
C VAL A 11 -13.18 25.86 -14.36
N VAL A 12 -12.44 26.58 -15.21
CA VAL A 12 -11.22 26.08 -15.84
C VAL A 12 -10.13 25.83 -14.80
N VAL A 13 -9.94 26.71 -13.82
CA VAL A 13 -8.95 26.52 -12.74
C VAL A 13 -9.27 25.29 -11.89
N LEU A 14 -10.54 25.09 -11.51
CA LEU A 14 -10.96 23.90 -10.75
C LEU A 14 -10.70 22.60 -11.52
N ALA A 15 -11.01 22.57 -12.83
CA ALA A 15 -10.77 21.41 -13.68
C ALA A 15 -9.27 21.08 -13.83
N LEU A 16 -8.40 22.09 -13.85
CA LEU A 16 -6.95 21.91 -13.91
C LEU A 16 -6.36 21.41 -12.58
N THR A 17 -6.96 21.74 -11.44
CA THR A 17 -6.50 21.24 -10.13
C THR A 17 -6.95 19.81 -9.83
N SER A 18 -8.00 19.31 -10.49
CA SER A 18 -8.60 18.01 -10.18
C SER A 18 -7.98 16.81 -10.90
N ALA A 19 -7.12 17.03 -11.90
CA ALA A 19 -6.42 15.94 -12.57
C ALA A 19 -5.08 15.68 -11.88
N VAL A 20 -5.11 15.20 -10.63
CA VAL A 20 -3.95 14.52 -10.07
C VAL A 20 -3.90 13.17 -10.78
N PRO A 21 -2.94 12.90 -11.69
CA PRO A 21 -2.75 11.56 -12.20
C PRO A 21 -2.54 10.65 -10.98
N VAL A 22 -3.27 9.54 -10.91
CA VAL A 22 -2.96 8.49 -9.93
C VAL A 22 -1.53 8.09 -10.21
N ASP A 23 -0.62 8.60 -9.39
CA ASP A 23 0.80 8.36 -9.52
C ASP A 23 1.01 6.87 -9.18
N GLU A 24 1.12 6.03 -10.20
CA GLU A 24 1.44 4.59 -10.07
C GLU A 24 2.77 4.36 -9.33
N GLN A 25 3.53 5.42 -9.06
CA GLN A 25 4.81 5.44 -8.37
C GLN A 25 4.74 6.02 -6.94
N LYS A 26 3.60 6.50 -6.45
CA LYS A 26 3.48 7.02 -5.09
C LYS A 26 2.92 5.92 -4.20
N PRO A 27 3.78 5.16 -3.49
CA PRO A 27 3.32 4.28 -2.44
C PRO A 27 2.49 5.10 -1.46
N PHE A 28 1.31 4.61 -1.11
CA PHE A 28 0.58 5.18 0.01
C PHE A 28 1.41 5.02 1.28
N ASP A 29 1.30 5.96 2.20
CA ASP A 29 2.04 5.92 3.46
C ASP A 29 1.62 4.66 4.24
N CYS A 30 2.60 3.84 4.60
CA CYS A 30 2.36 2.66 5.42
C CYS A 30 2.35 3.01 6.91
N PRO A 31 1.58 2.26 7.72
CA PRO A 31 1.65 2.36 9.17
C PRO A 31 3.06 2.08 9.72
N GLU A 32 3.26 2.37 11.00
CA GLU A 32 4.51 2.04 11.68
C GLU A 32 4.82 0.54 11.56
N ASN A 33 6.10 0.23 11.34
CA ASN A 33 6.62 -1.13 11.16
C ASN A 33 6.10 -1.86 9.92
N GLU A 34 5.57 -1.13 8.94
CA GLU A 34 5.16 -1.65 7.65
C GLU A 34 5.85 -0.91 6.49
N VAL A 35 6.10 -1.64 5.40
CA VAL A 35 6.67 -1.11 4.16
C VAL A 35 5.78 -1.46 2.98
N TYR A 36 5.71 -0.55 2.02
CA TYR A 36 4.97 -0.76 0.79
C TYR A 36 5.67 -1.81 -0.08
N TYR A 37 4.90 -2.81 -0.50
CA TYR A 37 5.28 -3.74 -1.56
C TYR A 37 4.38 -3.51 -2.76
N LYS A 38 4.96 -3.37 -3.96
CA LYS A 38 4.21 -3.38 -5.23
C LYS A 38 3.47 -4.71 -5.43
N CYS A 39 4.09 -5.81 -5.00
CA CYS A 39 3.50 -7.13 -5.00
C CYS A 39 3.74 -7.79 -3.64
N HIS A 40 2.76 -7.72 -2.74
CA HIS A 40 2.87 -8.34 -1.41
C HIS A 40 3.08 -9.87 -1.43
N LEU A 41 2.95 -10.53 -2.58
CA LEU A 41 3.24 -11.96 -2.74
C LEU A 41 4.74 -12.27 -2.67
N GLU A 42 5.60 -11.27 -2.88
CA GLU A 42 7.07 -11.38 -2.72
C GLU A 42 7.47 -11.71 -1.28
N VAL A 43 6.62 -11.35 -0.32
CA VAL A 43 6.80 -11.73 1.08
C VAL A 43 6.08 -13.04 1.35
N CYS A 44 6.83 -14.13 1.55
CA CYS A 44 6.23 -15.45 1.78
C CYS A 44 5.52 -15.54 3.15
N TYR A 45 6.25 -15.26 4.23
CA TYR A 45 5.73 -15.34 5.59
C TYR A 45 5.32 -13.96 6.09
N LYS A 46 4.06 -13.81 6.51
CA LYS A 46 3.44 -12.51 6.80
C LYS A 46 2.85 -12.40 8.21
N THR A 47 2.50 -13.53 8.81
CA THR A 47 1.81 -13.58 10.10
C THR A 47 2.56 -14.46 11.07
N CYS A 48 2.37 -14.25 12.37
CA CYS A 48 2.97 -15.08 13.41
C CYS A 48 2.60 -16.57 13.27
N ASP A 49 1.38 -16.87 12.78
CA ASP A 49 0.94 -18.25 12.55
C ASP A 49 1.83 -18.98 11.52
N HIS A 50 2.43 -18.26 10.57
CA HIS A 50 3.31 -18.87 9.57
C HIS A 50 4.63 -19.42 10.17
N LEU A 51 5.01 -19.01 11.40
CA LEU A 51 6.16 -19.62 12.10
C LEU A 51 5.86 -21.05 12.56
N VAL A 52 4.60 -21.32 12.93
CA VAL A 52 4.14 -22.63 13.41
C VAL A 52 3.60 -23.46 12.24
N HIS A 53 2.87 -22.82 11.34
CA HIS A 53 2.18 -23.43 10.20
C HIS A 53 2.63 -22.75 8.90
N PRO A 54 3.87 -23.00 8.42
CA PRO A 54 4.39 -22.33 7.24
C PRO A 54 3.60 -22.72 5.99
N PRO A 55 2.91 -21.76 5.33
CA PRO A 55 2.25 -22.03 4.06
C PRO A 55 3.29 -22.11 2.93
N PRO A 56 2.97 -22.76 1.80
CA PRO A 56 3.80 -22.66 0.61
C PRO A 56 3.85 -21.21 0.10
N CYS A 57 5.04 -20.76 -0.32
CA CYS A 57 5.19 -19.45 -0.92
C CYS A 57 4.43 -19.38 -2.26
N PRO A 58 3.66 -18.32 -2.52
CA PRO A 58 2.91 -18.18 -3.77
C PRO A 58 3.87 -18.04 -4.97
N SER A 59 3.51 -18.64 -6.10
CA SER A 59 4.21 -18.39 -7.37
C SER A 59 3.93 -16.97 -7.86
N ILE A 60 4.99 -16.23 -8.20
CA ILE A 60 4.91 -14.83 -8.62
C ILE A 60 5.15 -14.76 -10.13
N TRP A 61 4.27 -14.04 -10.83
CA TRP A 61 4.38 -13.83 -12.27
C TRP A 61 5.13 -12.53 -12.57
N SER A 62 5.78 -12.46 -13.74
CA SER A 62 6.54 -11.29 -14.20
C SER A 62 5.61 -10.11 -14.48
N GLY A 63 5.51 -9.18 -13.53
CA GLY A 63 4.61 -8.03 -13.61
C GLY A 63 3.57 -7.97 -12.49
N CYS A 64 3.69 -8.82 -11.47
CA CYS A 64 2.78 -8.80 -10.32
C CYS A 64 2.53 -7.38 -9.80
N TYR A 65 1.25 -7.03 -9.72
CA TYR A 65 0.75 -5.80 -9.12
C TYR A 65 -0.34 -6.16 -8.11
N LYS A 66 0.06 -6.24 -6.84
CA LYS A 66 -0.80 -6.48 -5.69
C LYS A 66 -0.27 -5.65 -4.53
N PRO A 67 -0.48 -4.32 -4.59
CA PRO A 67 0.14 -3.42 -3.65
C PRO A 67 -0.45 -3.59 -2.25
N ALA A 68 0.41 -3.67 -1.24
CA ALA A 68 0.00 -3.69 0.16
C ALA A 68 1.12 -3.17 1.07
N CYS A 69 0.75 -2.70 2.25
CA CYS A 69 1.70 -2.58 3.35
C CYS A 69 1.90 -3.96 3.97
N VAL A 70 3.15 -4.37 4.08
CA VAL A 70 3.57 -5.62 4.70
C VAL A 70 4.52 -5.29 5.84
N CYS A 71 4.52 -6.10 6.90
CA CYS A 71 5.45 -5.90 8.01
C CYS A 71 6.89 -5.82 7.51
N ASN A 72 7.68 -4.97 8.15
CA ASN A 72 9.11 -4.84 7.89
C ASN A 72 9.84 -6.18 8.02
N ASN A 73 11.01 -6.28 7.41
CA ASN A 73 11.85 -7.46 7.56
C ASN A 73 12.15 -7.76 9.05
N GLY A 74 11.95 -8.99 9.49
CA GLY A 74 12.08 -9.39 10.90
C GLY A 74 10.82 -9.12 11.76
N TYR A 75 9.72 -8.68 11.15
CA TYR A 75 8.44 -8.46 11.81
C TYR A 75 7.34 -9.32 11.15
N LEU A 76 6.40 -9.81 11.96
CA LEU A 76 5.24 -10.56 11.51
C LEU A 76 3.97 -9.97 12.12
N ARG A 77 2.86 -10.10 11.39
CA ARG A 77 1.56 -9.62 11.87
C ARG A 77 0.99 -10.61 12.88
N ASN A 78 0.72 -10.14 14.08
CA ASN A 78 0.05 -10.93 15.11
C ASN A 78 -1.48 -10.99 14.88
N SER A 79 -2.20 -11.71 15.74
CA SER A 79 -3.66 -11.85 15.69
C SER A 79 -4.42 -10.55 15.94
N ALA A 80 -3.80 -9.56 16.58
CA ALA A 80 -4.34 -8.21 16.75
C ALA A 80 -4.15 -7.33 15.50
N GLY A 81 -3.52 -7.85 14.44
CA GLY A 81 -3.27 -7.11 13.20
C GLY A 81 -2.05 -6.19 13.24
N ILE A 82 -1.22 -6.28 14.29
CA ILE A 82 -0.06 -5.42 14.53
C ILE A 82 1.22 -6.16 14.11
N CYS A 83 2.13 -5.47 13.42
CA CYS A 83 3.46 -5.98 13.12
C CYS A 83 4.33 -5.95 14.38
N VAL A 84 4.74 -7.12 14.86
CA VAL A 84 5.61 -7.29 16.02
C VAL A 84 6.91 -7.99 15.59
N PRO A 85 8.02 -7.77 16.29
CA PRO A 85 9.23 -8.57 16.07
C PRO A 85 8.94 -10.07 16.11
N GLU A 86 9.60 -10.86 15.27
CA GLU A 86 9.37 -12.31 15.19
C GLU A 86 9.51 -13.03 16.54
N ASP A 87 10.42 -12.59 17.41
CA ASP A 87 10.63 -13.12 18.77
C ASP A 87 9.51 -12.74 19.77
N LYS A 88 8.57 -11.89 19.34
CA LYS A 88 7.37 -11.48 20.09
C LYS A 88 6.09 -12.09 19.55
N CYS A 89 6.17 -12.99 18.56
CA CYS A 89 5.03 -13.82 18.19
C CYS A 89 4.65 -14.72 19.39
N SER A 90 3.36 -14.63 19.77
CA SER A 90 2.78 -15.33 20.93
C SER A 90 2.16 -16.66 20.56
#